data_AF-A0A1Z4BT22-F1
#
_entry.id   AF-A0A1Z4BT22-F1
#
_cell.length_a   1.000
_cell.length_b   1.000
_cell.length_c   1.000
_cell.angle_alpha   90.00
_cell.angle_beta   90.00
_cell.angle_gamma   90.00
#
_symmetry.space_group_name_H-M   'P 1'
#
loop_
_entity.id
_entity.type
_entity.pdbx_description
1 polymer ?
#
loop_
_entity_poly.entity_id
_entity_poly.type
_entity_poly.pdbx_seq_one_letter_code
_entity_poly.pdbx_strand_id
1 'polypeptide(L)'
;MFKRFDFELYKRNYEGYKEDPTRPPFYILADGSAFESFVGGDDIYYLVIPPKPSYHYYMYFYYPNGRLKEYGAFAGLRSTVKIGVWRQYDAIGDETQVDEEAKFEKWSFNKVLEVLEKDGVINLRTGKHREANELDFDFDEKEKKWTVAVVKEVIDVFIDVYYEYIFDCVAGTYTREEYERYNNKAIDLSGLPQLKNSKENKDRAIKK
;
A
#
# COMPACT_ATOMS: atom_id res chain seq x y z
N MET A 1 0.02 15.94 -13.77
CA MET A 1 -1.03 16.42 -12.83
C MET A 1 -0.41 16.38 -11.42
N PHE A 2 -0.82 17.24 -10.47
CA PHE A 2 -0.28 17.31 -9.09
C PHE A 2 1.15 17.89 -8.88
N LYS A 3 1.69 18.70 -9.81
CA LYS A 3 2.98 19.40 -9.58
C LYS A 3 2.87 20.64 -8.67
N ARG A 4 1.65 21.04 -8.31
CA ARG A 4 1.35 22.11 -7.34
C ARG A 4 0.06 21.77 -6.60
N PHE A 5 -0.05 22.15 -5.34
CA PHE A 5 -1.29 22.04 -4.59
C PHE A 5 -2.26 23.18 -4.96
N ASP A 6 -3.49 22.82 -5.30
CA ASP A 6 -4.58 23.76 -5.57
C ASP A 6 -5.45 23.95 -4.33
N PHE A 7 -5.14 24.98 -3.53
CA PHE A 7 -5.89 25.30 -2.31
C PHE A 7 -7.31 25.80 -2.59
N GLU A 8 -7.55 26.43 -3.74
CA GLU A 8 -8.89 26.94 -4.05
C GLU A 8 -9.81 25.80 -4.47
N LEU A 9 -9.30 24.83 -5.24
CA LEU A 9 -10.03 23.61 -5.55
C LEU A 9 -10.29 22.77 -4.29
N TYR A 10 -9.29 22.63 -3.42
CA TYR A 10 -9.44 21.97 -2.12
C TYR A 10 -10.55 22.60 -1.26
N LYS A 11 -10.57 23.94 -1.11
CA LYS A 11 -11.60 24.66 -0.34
C LYS A 11 -13.02 24.46 -0.88
N ARG A 12 -13.15 24.13 -2.16
CA ARG A 12 -14.43 23.85 -2.83
C ARG A 12 -14.77 22.36 -2.89
N ASN A 13 -14.05 21.52 -2.13
CA ASN A 13 -14.22 20.07 -2.12
C ASN A 13 -14.19 19.49 -3.54
N TYR A 14 -13.26 19.96 -4.37
CA TYR A 14 -13.08 19.48 -5.75
C TYR A 14 -14.36 19.53 -6.58
N GLU A 15 -15.16 20.58 -6.43
CA GLU A 15 -16.36 20.82 -7.26
C GLU A 15 -16.05 20.60 -8.76
N GLY A 16 -16.88 19.78 -9.41
CA GLY A 16 -16.70 19.37 -10.80
C GLY A 16 -16.00 18.02 -10.99
N TYR A 17 -15.42 17.45 -9.94
CA TYR A 17 -14.95 16.07 -9.94
C TYR A 17 -16.03 15.11 -9.46
N LYS A 18 -16.01 13.89 -9.98
CA LYS A 18 -16.88 12.81 -9.54
C LYS A 18 -16.22 12.09 -8.36
N GLU A 19 -16.92 11.93 -7.25
CA GLU A 19 -16.46 11.08 -6.14
C GLU A 19 -16.42 9.59 -6.53
N ASP A 20 -15.44 8.86 -6.01
CA ASP A 20 -15.37 7.40 -6.09
C ASP A 20 -16.35 6.79 -5.09
N PRO A 21 -17.48 6.20 -5.55
CA PRO A 21 -18.49 5.65 -4.65
C PRO A 21 -17.99 4.43 -3.87
N THR A 22 -16.88 3.82 -4.29
CA THR A 22 -16.31 2.63 -3.66
C THR A 22 -15.24 2.96 -2.63
N ARG A 23 -14.68 4.17 -2.67
CA ARG A 23 -13.60 4.62 -1.79
C ARG A 23 -13.74 6.11 -1.41
N PRO A 24 -14.78 6.54 -0.67
CA PRO A 24 -14.79 7.90 -0.13
C PRO A 24 -13.59 8.13 0.81
N PRO A 25 -12.92 9.31 0.80
CA PRO A 25 -13.27 10.55 0.12
C PRO A 25 -12.54 10.79 -1.22
N PHE A 26 -12.30 9.74 -2.02
CA PHE A 26 -11.58 9.88 -3.29
C PHE A 26 -12.44 10.51 -4.40
N TYR A 27 -11.77 11.17 -5.36
CA TYR A 27 -12.32 11.69 -6.61
C TYR A 27 -11.69 11.01 -7.81
N ILE A 28 -12.44 10.85 -8.90
CA ILE A 28 -12.00 10.15 -10.12
C ILE A 28 -11.48 11.14 -11.17
N LEU A 29 -10.29 10.87 -11.70
CA LEU A 29 -9.68 11.57 -12.83
C LEU A 29 -10.15 11.01 -14.18
N ALA A 30 -9.96 11.79 -15.25
CA ALA A 30 -10.35 11.40 -16.60
C ALA A 30 -9.66 10.13 -17.11
N ASP A 31 -8.45 9.82 -16.61
CA ASP A 31 -7.70 8.62 -16.95
C ASP A 31 -8.09 7.38 -16.11
N GLY A 32 -9.09 7.52 -15.22
CA GLY A 32 -9.57 6.47 -14.33
C GLY A 32 -8.76 6.31 -13.04
N SER A 33 -7.72 7.14 -12.82
CA SER A 33 -7.09 7.24 -11.50
C SER A 33 -8.07 7.79 -10.47
N ALA A 34 -7.86 7.47 -9.20
CA ALA A 34 -8.56 8.08 -8.08
C ALA A 34 -7.57 8.90 -7.25
N PHE A 35 -8.00 10.02 -6.66
CA PHE A 35 -7.17 10.78 -5.73
C PHE A 35 -7.95 11.26 -4.52
N GLU A 36 -7.26 11.42 -3.41
CA GLU A 36 -7.71 12.21 -2.26
C GLU A 36 -6.64 13.24 -1.91
N SER A 37 -7.01 14.17 -1.03
CA SER A 37 -6.14 15.25 -0.60
C SER A 37 -6.31 15.51 0.88
N PHE A 38 -5.27 16.04 1.51
CA PHE A 38 -5.29 16.40 2.91
C PHE A 38 -4.53 17.71 3.15
N VAL A 39 -5.08 18.54 4.04
CA VAL A 39 -4.42 19.72 4.61
C VAL A 39 -4.64 19.70 6.11
N GLY A 40 -3.59 19.46 6.89
CA GLY A 40 -3.66 19.46 8.35
C GLY A 40 -2.29 19.39 9.02
N GLY A 41 -2.09 20.18 10.07
CA GLY A 41 -0.77 20.31 10.72
C GLY A 41 0.29 20.79 9.71
N ASP A 42 1.38 20.04 9.62
CA ASP A 42 2.47 20.28 8.66
C ASP A 42 2.32 19.47 7.36
N ASP A 43 1.25 18.68 7.23
CA ASP A 43 1.02 17.77 6.11
C ASP A 43 0.04 18.37 5.10
N ILE A 44 0.53 18.54 3.87
CA ILE A 44 -0.25 18.91 2.69
C ILE A 44 0.09 17.90 1.61
N TYR A 45 -0.90 17.12 1.16
CA TYR A 45 -0.64 16.10 0.16
C TYR A 45 -1.82 15.78 -0.75
N TYR A 46 -1.48 15.16 -1.89
CA TYR A 46 -2.38 14.33 -2.67
C TYR A 46 -1.92 12.87 -2.60
N LEU A 47 -2.87 11.97 -2.38
CA LEU A 47 -2.71 10.54 -2.56
C LEU A 47 -3.39 10.18 -3.88
N VAL A 48 -2.67 9.55 -4.80
CA VAL A 48 -3.17 9.22 -6.15
C VAL A 48 -3.02 7.73 -6.41
N ILE A 49 -4.14 7.05 -6.61
CA ILE A 49 -4.25 5.64 -6.96
C ILE A 49 -4.40 5.54 -8.48
N PRO A 50 -3.40 5.02 -9.23
CA PRO A 50 -3.54 4.82 -10.66
C PRO A 50 -4.68 3.85 -11.00
N PRO A 51 -5.23 3.89 -12.22
CA PRO A 51 -6.24 2.92 -12.65
C PRO A 51 -5.69 1.48 -12.54
N LYS A 52 -6.60 0.52 -12.60
CA LYS A 52 -6.20 -0.89 -12.77
C LYS A 52 -5.31 -1.03 -14.01
N PRO A 53 -4.22 -1.82 -13.94
CA PRO A 53 -3.95 -2.85 -12.94
C PRO A 53 -2.86 -2.51 -11.89
N SER A 54 -2.48 -1.25 -11.66
CA SER A 54 -1.39 -0.88 -10.74
C SER A 54 -1.53 -1.46 -9.31
N TYR A 55 -0.41 -1.79 -8.66
CA TYR A 55 -0.34 -2.31 -7.28
C TYR A 55 0.33 -1.33 -6.32
N HIS A 56 0.40 -0.05 -6.70
CA HIS A 56 1.04 1.01 -5.94
C HIS A 56 0.14 2.24 -5.97
N TYR A 57 0.44 3.19 -5.09
CA TYR A 57 -0.12 4.54 -5.17
C TYR A 57 1.01 5.56 -5.12
N TYR A 58 0.73 6.77 -5.59
CA TYR A 58 1.64 7.90 -5.49
C TYR A 58 1.23 8.82 -4.35
N MET A 59 2.21 9.34 -3.62
CA MET A 59 2.01 10.49 -2.75
C MET A 59 2.74 11.68 -3.33
N TYR A 60 2.09 12.83 -3.26
CA TYR A 60 2.66 14.13 -3.57
C TYR A 60 2.55 14.99 -2.33
N PHE A 61 3.68 15.37 -1.74
CA PHE A 61 3.73 16.23 -0.56
C PHE A 61 4.10 17.65 -0.98
N TYR A 62 3.57 18.65 -0.28
CA TYR A 62 3.76 20.05 -0.62
C TYR A 62 4.23 20.90 0.56
N TYR A 63 4.93 21.97 0.24
CA TYR A 63 5.17 23.07 1.17
C TYR A 63 3.87 23.87 1.40
N PRO A 64 3.78 24.69 2.48
CA PRO A 64 2.62 25.54 2.76
C PRO A 64 2.23 26.50 1.63
N ASN A 65 3.15 26.86 0.74
CA ASN A 65 2.89 27.69 -0.43
C ASN A 65 2.35 26.91 -1.65
N GLY A 66 2.14 25.60 -1.49
CA GLY A 66 1.64 24.67 -2.50
C GLY A 66 2.69 24.17 -3.48
N ARG A 67 3.97 24.55 -3.34
CA ARG A 67 5.06 23.98 -4.16
C ARG A 67 5.28 22.52 -3.78
N LEU A 68 5.55 21.69 -4.77
CA LEU A 68 5.88 20.28 -4.56
C LEU A 68 7.15 20.18 -3.70
N LYS A 69 7.08 19.38 -2.65
CA LYS A 69 8.17 19.10 -1.71
C LYS A 69 8.80 17.75 -2.02
N GLU A 70 7.98 16.72 -2.15
CA GLU A 70 8.45 15.41 -2.62
C GLU A 70 7.32 14.62 -3.26
N TYR A 71 7.66 13.66 -4.13
CA TYR A 71 6.71 12.68 -4.59
C TYR A 71 7.38 11.36 -4.99
N GLY A 72 6.62 10.28 -4.88
CA GLY A 72 7.05 8.95 -5.27
C GLY A 72 5.96 7.93 -5.01
N ALA A 73 6.29 6.66 -5.22
CA ALA A 73 5.34 5.56 -5.09
C ALA A 73 5.51 4.80 -3.76
N PHE A 74 4.40 4.25 -3.28
CA PHE A 74 4.32 3.31 -2.17
C PHE A 74 3.81 1.95 -2.65
N ALA A 75 4.36 0.86 -2.12
CA ALA A 75 3.91 -0.50 -2.41
C ALA A 75 2.53 -0.76 -1.82
N GLY A 76 1.57 -1.30 -2.57
CA GLY A 76 0.22 -1.60 -2.08
C GLY A 76 -0.62 -0.35 -1.73
N LEU A 77 -1.94 -0.48 -1.61
CA LEU A 77 -2.84 0.68 -1.41
C LEU A 77 -2.98 1.16 0.05
N ARG A 78 -2.23 0.57 1.00
CA ARG A 78 -2.23 0.96 2.42
C ARG A 78 -0.84 1.06 3.04
N SER A 79 0.19 0.69 2.30
CA SER A 79 1.50 0.50 2.90
C SER A 79 2.35 1.76 2.83
N THR A 80 3.22 1.90 3.82
CA THR A 80 4.16 3.01 3.96
C THR A 80 5.54 2.67 3.39
N VAL A 81 5.66 1.59 2.62
CA VAL A 81 6.94 1.21 2.01
C VAL A 81 7.15 1.99 0.71
N LYS A 82 8.03 2.99 0.76
CA LYS A 82 8.48 3.75 -0.42
C LYS A 82 9.19 2.82 -1.41
N ILE A 83 8.83 2.90 -2.69
CA ILE A 83 9.38 2.11 -3.79
C ILE A 83 9.80 3.01 -4.97
N GLY A 84 10.61 2.46 -5.88
CA GLY A 84 11.09 3.19 -7.06
C GLY A 84 11.90 4.44 -6.73
N VAL A 85 11.90 5.41 -7.65
CA VAL A 85 12.59 6.68 -7.46
C VAL A 85 11.67 7.71 -6.82
N TRP A 86 12.09 8.22 -5.67
CA TRP A 86 11.49 9.37 -5.01
C TRP A 86 12.20 10.65 -5.41
N ARG A 87 11.43 11.68 -5.72
CA ARG A 87 11.96 13.00 -6.09
C ARG A 87 11.65 13.99 -4.98
N GLN A 88 12.67 14.71 -4.56
CA GLN A 88 12.58 15.72 -3.51
C GLN A 88 12.97 17.07 -4.10
N TYR A 89 12.26 18.11 -3.70
CA TYR A 89 12.46 19.47 -4.15
C TYR A 89 12.66 20.34 -2.92
N ASP A 90 13.70 21.16 -2.94
CA ASP A 90 13.87 22.16 -1.88
C ASP A 90 12.93 23.36 -2.07
N ALA A 91 13.03 24.36 -1.18
CA ALA A 91 12.15 25.53 -1.21
C ALA A 91 12.33 26.42 -2.46
N ILE A 92 13.50 26.37 -3.10
CA ILE A 92 13.82 27.15 -4.31
C ILE A 92 13.50 26.38 -5.60
N GLY A 93 13.37 25.06 -5.53
CA GLY A 93 12.88 24.16 -6.57
C GLY A 93 13.94 23.20 -7.13
N ASP A 94 15.12 23.11 -6.53
CA ASP A 94 16.18 22.20 -6.97
C ASP A 94 15.81 20.75 -6.60
N GLU A 95 15.99 19.84 -7.56
CA GLU A 95 15.56 18.44 -7.44
C GLU A 95 16.72 17.53 -7.01
N THR A 96 16.46 16.67 -6.03
CA THR A 96 17.26 15.48 -5.71
C THR A 96 16.42 14.22 -5.88
N GLN A 97 17.09 13.08 -6.12
CA GLN A 97 16.43 11.78 -6.32
C GLN A 97 17.01 10.76 -5.35
N VAL A 98 16.12 9.93 -4.80
CA VAL A 98 16.46 8.79 -3.94
C VAL A 98 15.92 7.54 -4.60
N ASP A 99 16.80 6.55 -4.83
CA ASP A 99 16.40 5.23 -5.30
C ASP A 99 16.02 4.36 -4.09
N GLU A 100 14.72 4.22 -3.86
CA GLU A 100 14.18 3.42 -2.75
C GLU A 100 14.23 1.92 -3.06
N GLU A 101 14.50 1.49 -4.30
CA GLU A 101 14.63 0.06 -4.61
C GLU A 101 15.93 -0.54 -4.07
N ALA A 102 16.97 0.28 -3.91
CA ALA A 102 18.29 -0.16 -3.47
C ALA A 102 18.24 -0.92 -2.12
N LYS A 103 17.32 -0.55 -1.23
CA LYS A 103 17.19 -1.19 0.09
C LYS A 103 16.62 -2.62 0.05
N PHE A 104 16.05 -3.04 -1.08
CA PHE A 104 15.39 -4.34 -1.23
C PHE A 104 16.29 -5.45 -1.77
N GLU A 105 17.56 -5.14 -2.09
CA GLU A 105 18.58 -6.10 -2.51
C GLU A 105 18.10 -7.02 -3.65
N LYS A 106 17.90 -8.32 -3.38
CA LYS A 106 17.51 -9.31 -4.39
C LYS A 106 16.01 -9.26 -4.74
N TRP A 107 15.18 -8.69 -3.88
CA TRP A 107 13.70 -8.70 -3.97
C TRP A 107 13.14 -7.30 -4.18
N SER A 108 13.34 -6.74 -5.38
CA SER A 108 12.62 -5.52 -5.78
C SER A 108 11.10 -5.71 -5.69
N PHE A 109 10.36 -4.60 -5.59
CA PHE A 109 8.90 -4.64 -5.50
C PHE A 109 8.27 -5.44 -6.66
N ASN A 110 8.78 -5.25 -7.88
CA ASN A 110 8.30 -5.98 -9.06
C ASN A 110 8.57 -7.49 -8.97
N LYS A 111 9.72 -7.93 -8.43
CA LYS A 111 10.00 -9.36 -8.27
C LYS A 111 9.10 -10.00 -7.23
N VAL A 112 8.77 -9.27 -6.16
CA VAL A 112 7.78 -9.71 -5.17
C VAL A 112 6.43 -9.93 -5.87
N LEU A 113 5.96 -8.95 -6.65
CA LEU A 113 4.73 -9.07 -7.43
C LEU A 113 4.76 -10.24 -8.43
N GLU A 114 5.87 -10.50 -9.11
CA GLU A 114 6.03 -11.63 -10.03
C GLU A 114 5.86 -12.98 -9.32
N VAL A 115 6.35 -13.13 -8.09
CA VAL A 115 6.14 -14.34 -7.28
C VAL A 115 4.66 -14.52 -6.93
N LEU A 116 3.99 -13.44 -6.50
CA LEU A 116 2.56 -13.48 -6.18
C LEU A 116 1.70 -13.82 -7.42
N GLU A 117 2.04 -13.28 -8.59
CA GLU A 117 1.38 -13.60 -9.87
C GLU A 117 1.57 -15.08 -10.23
N LYS A 118 2.82 -15.56 -10.14
CA LYS A 118 3.19 -16.95 -10.44
C LYS A 118 2.45 -17.95 -9.55
N ASP A 119 2.25 -17.59 -8.29
CA ASP A 119 1.48 -18.37 -7.33
C ASP A 119 -0.04 -18.26 -7.53
N GLY A 120 -0.50 -17.38 -8.42
CA GLY A 120 -1.91 -17.19 -8.79
C GLY A 120 -2.73 -16.43 -7.75
N VAL A 121 -2.08 -15.76 -6.79
CA VAL A 121 -2.76 -15.03 -5.71
C VAL A 121 -3.12 -13.59 -6.09
N ILE A 122 -2.47 -13.03 -7.11
CA ILE A 122 -2.82 -11.73 -7.72
C ILE A 122 -2.96 -11.86 -9.25
N ASN A 123 -3.29 -10.76 -9.92
CA ASN A 123 -3.30 -10.70 -11.38
C ASN A 123 -2.82 -9.34 -11.91
N LEU A 124 -1.54 -9.23 -12.30
CA LEU A 124 -0.85 -8.03 -12.78
C LEU A 124 -1.45 -7.44 -14.04
N ARG A 125 -2.24 -8.20 -14.79
CA ARG A 125 -2.98 -7.70 -15.97
C ARG A 125 -4.30 -7.01 -15.61
N THR A 126 -4.96 -7.45 -14.55
CA THR A 126 -6.31 -6.97 -14.18
C THR A 126 -6.34 -6.16 -12.89
N GLY A 127 -5.30 -6.21 -12.06
CA GLY A 127 -5.26 -5.60 -10.74
C GLY A 127 -6.13 -6.36 -9.72
N LYS A 128 -6.31 -7.68 -9.89
CA LYS A 128 -7.07 -8.50 -8.93
C LYS A 128 -6.30 -8.58 -7.60
N HIS A 129 -6.99 -8.52 -6.46
CA HIS A 129 -6.38 -8.54 -5.12
C HIS A 129 -5.44 -7.36 -4.83
N ARG A 130 -5.61 -6.19 -5.46
CA ARG A 130 -4.81 -5.00 -5.16
C ARG A 130 -5.36 -4.14 -4.03
N GLU A 131 -6.59 -4.40 -3.58
CA GLU A 131 -7.28 -3.53 -2.62
C GLU A 131 -6.65 -3.63 -1.22
N ALA A 132 -6.70 -2.54 -0.46
CA ALA A 132 -6.03 -2.40 0.84
C ALA A 132 -6.44 -3.44 1.90
N ASN A 133 -7.64 -4.01 1.79
CA ASN A 133 -8.13 -5.08 2.65
C ASN A 133 -7.75 -6.49 2.16
N GLU A 134 -7.28 -6.61 0.91
CA GLU A 134 -6.95 -7.88 0.26
C GLU A 134 -5.44 -8.12 0.19
N LEU A 135 -4.63 -7.07 0.08
CA LEU A 135 -3.19 -7.16 -0.10
C LEU A 135 -2.47 -6.05 0.67
N ASP A 136 -1.49 -6.47 1.46
CA ASP A 136 -0.69 -5.57 2.29
C ASP A 136 0.80 -5.90 2.20
N PHE A 137 1.64 -4.86 2.28
CA PHE A 137 3.09 -4.97 2.14
C PHE A 137 3.76 -4.26 3.31
N ASP A 138 4.65 -4.94 4.01
CA ASP A 138 5.52 -4.34 5.00
C ASP A 138 6.97 -4.67 4.69
N PHE A 139 7.88 -3.79 5.12
CA PHE A 139 9.30 -3.97 4.91
C PHE A 139 10.09 -3.60 6.16
N ASP A 140 10.74 -4.59 6.75
CA ASP A 140 11.70 -4.38 7.82
C ASP A 140 13.08 -4.09 7.19
N GLU A 141 13.49 -2.82 7.25
CA GLU A 141 14.77 -2.38 6.68
C GLU A 141 15.99 -2.91 7.45
N LYS A 142 15.85 -3.16 8.75
CA LYS A 142 16.95 -3.68 9.58
C LYS A 142 17.16 -5.16 9.30
N GLU A 143 16.07 -5.92 9.23
CA GLU A 143 16.10 -7.35 8.93
C GLU A 143 16.22 -7.64 7.44
N LYS A 144 16.03 -6.63 6.59
CA LYS A 144 15.99 -6.72 5.13
C LYS A 144 14.98 -7.77 4.67
N LYS A 145 13.73 -7.62 5.11
CA LYS A 145 12.64 -8.57 4.83
C LYS A 145 11.38 -7.88 4.36
N TRP A 146 10.79 -8.40 3.28
CA TRP A 146 9.40 -8.12 2.97
C TRP A 146 8.49 -9.08 3.71
N THR A 147 7.41 -8.54 4.26
CA THR A 147 6.25 -9.31 4.69
C THR A 147 5.07 -8.93 3.81
N VAL A 148 4.47 -9.89 3.13
CA VAL A 148 3.32 -9.64 2.24
C VAL A 148 2.16 -10.53 2.65
N ALA A 149 1.02 -9.92 2.96
CA ALA A 149 -0.20 -10.64 3.31
C ALA A 149 -1.22 -10.53 2.17
N VAL A 150 -1.72 -11.66 1.68
CA VAL A 150 -2.73 -11.72 0.60
C VAL A 150 -3.93 -12.54 1.05
N VAL A 151 -5.13 -11.96 1.03
CA VAL A 151 -6.37 -12.67 1.33
C VAL A 151 -6.61 -13.73 0.27
N LYS A 152 -6.76 -14.97 0.72
CA LYS A 152 -7.06 -16.14 -0.10
C LYS A 152 -8.57 -16.32 -0.24
N GLU A 153 -9.28 -16.32 0.89
CA GLU A 153 -10.73 -16.51 0.94
C GLU A 153 -11.32 -16.00 2.25
N VAL A 154 -12.61 -15.65 2.23
CA VAL A 154 -13.38 -15.25 3.40
C VAL A 154 -14.21 -16.46 3.84
N ILE A 155 -13.92 -17.02 5.02
CA ILE A 155 -14.55 -18.26 5.52
C ILE A 155 -15.68 -18.02 6.51
N ASP A 156 -15.73 -16.83 7.10
CA ASP A 156 -16.82 -16.35 7.94
C ASP A 156 -16.98 -14.84 7.72
N VAL A 157 -18.12 -14.27 8.14
CA VAL A 157 -18.37 -12.81 8.09
C VAL A 157 -17.17 -12.00 8.63
N PHE A 158 -16.50 -12.51 9.67
CA PHE A 158 -15.39 -11.84 10.34
C PHE A 158 -14.02 -12.49 10.13
N ILE A 159 -13.92 -13.62 9.42
CA ILE A 159 -12.67 -14.41 9.36
C ILE A 159 -12.24 -14.62 7.92
N ASP A 160 -10.99 -14.26 7.66
CA ASP A 160 -10.32 -14.49 6.38
C ASP A 160 -9.21 -15.52 6.57
N VAL A 161 -9.02 -16.36 5.55
CA VAL A 161 -7.79 -17.12 5.33
C VAL A 161 -6.89 -16.28 4.43
N TYR A 162 -5.62 -16.15 4.80
CA TYR A 162 -4.64 -15.38 4.05
C TYR A 162 -3.32 -16.12 3.93
N TYR A 163 -2.59 -15.85 2.86
CA TYR A 163 -1.18 -16.21 2.73
C TYR A 163 -0.32 -15.09 3.27
N GLU A 164 0.68 -15.44 4.07
CA GLU A 164 1.78 -14.57 4.42
C GLU A 164 3.04 -15.06 3.71
N TYR A 165 3.68 -14.15 2.99
CA TYR A 165 4.97 -14.36 2.37
C TYR A 165 6.03 -13.59 3.15
N ILE A 166 7.15 -14.25 3.43
CA ILE A 166 8.33 -13.61 4.01
C ILE A 166 9.46 -13.75 2.99
N PHE A 167 9.89 -12.64 2.40
CA PHE A 167 11.01 -12.60 1.47
C PHE A 167 12.27 -12.14 2.19
N ASP A 168 13.30 -12.98 2.23
CA ASP A 168 14.62 -12.63 2.74
C ASP A 168 15.42 -11.96 1.62
N CYS A 169 15.61 -10.64 1.71
CA CYS A 169 16.29 -9.84 0.67
C CYS A 169 17.78 -10.15 0.56
N VAL A 170 18.41 -10.63 1.64
CA VAL A 170 19.84 -10.97 1.65
C VAL A 170 20.06 -12.35 1.05
N ALA A 171 19.29 -13.35 1.48
CA ALA A 171 19.37 -14.71 0.97
C ALA A 171 18.85 -14.79 -0.47
N GLY A 172 17.81 -14.03 -0.81
CA GLY A 172 17.09 -14.12 -2.08
C GLY A 172 16.11 -15.29 -2.12
N THR A 173 15.63 -15.71 -0.94
CA THR A 173 14.65 -16.78 -0.77
C THR A 173 13.35 -16.19 -0.25
N TYR A 174 12.28 -16.99 -0.30
CA TYR A 174 11.03 -16.64 0.35
C TYR A 174 10.36 -17.87 0.93
N THR A 175 9.55 -17.67 1.97
CA THR A 175 8.61 -18.66 2.49
C THR A 175 7.19 -18.16 2.29
N ARG A 176 6.25 -19.10 2.31
CA ARG A 176 4.82 -18.82 2.25
C ARG A 176 4.11 -19.72 3.25
N GLU A 177 3.29 -19.13 4.11
CA GLU A 177 2.44 -19.85 5.05
C GLU A 177 1.00 -19.37 4.98
N GLU A 178 0.06 -20.23 5.35
CA GLU A 178 -1.37 -19.94 5.37
C GLU A 178 -1.85 -19.76 6.82
N TYR A 179 -2.63 -18.71 7.08
CA TYR A 179 -3.15 -18.38 8.40
C TYR A 179 -4.61 -17.93 8.35
N GLU A 180 -5.27 -17.96 9.50
CA GLU A 180 -6.57 -17.33 9.74
C GLU A 180 -6.37 -16.00 10.50
N ARG A 181 -7.11 -14.96 10.11
CA ARG A 181 -7.22 -13.70 10.87
C ARG A 181 -8.63 -13.20 10.93
N TYR A 182 -8.91 -12.37 11.93
CA TYR A 182 -10.09 -11.52 11.93
C TYR A 182 -9.91 -10.39 10.90
N ASN A 183 -10.93 -10.20 10.06
CA ASN A 183 -10.91 -9.19 9.01
C ASN A 183 -11.35 -7.81 9.54
N ASN A 184 -11.30 -6.80 8.66
CA ASN A 184 -11.59 -5.41 9.05
C ASN A 184 -13.00 -5.21 9.65
N LYS A 185 -13.96 -6.10 9.39
CA LYS A 185 -15.32 -6.02 9.99
C LYS A 185 -15.33 -6.39 11.46
N ALA A 186 -14.27 -7.00 11.97
CA ALA A 186 -14.14 -7.40 13.37
C ALA A 186 -13.31 -6.40 14.21
N ILE A 187 -12.82 -5.29 13.62
CA ILE A 187 -11.84 -4.39 14.26
C ILE A 187 -12.35 -3.77 15.56
N ASP A 188 -13.65 -3.51 15.66
CA ASP A 188 -14.30 -2.92 16.84
C ASP A 188 -14.89 -3.97 17.80
N LEU A 189 -14.73 -5.27 17.49
CA LEU A 189 -15.24 -6.35 18.32
C LEU A 189 -14.18 -6.74 19.37
N SER A 190 -14.64 -6.90 20.61
CA SER A 190 -13.80 -7.36 21.73
C SER A 190 -14.18 -8.78 22.15
N GLY A 191 -13.25 -9.49 22.81
CA GLY A 191 -13.50 -10.83 23.33
C GLY A 191 -13.64 -11.92 22.26
N LEU A 192 -13.12 -11.68 21.06
CA LEU A 192 -13.13 -12.67 19.98
C LEU A 192 -12.28 -13.91 20.38
N PRO A 193 -12.77 -15.13 20.10
CA PRO A 193 -12.04 -16.35 20.44
C PRO A 193 -10.72 -16.46 19.65
N GLN A 194 -9.76 -17.22 20.16
CA GLN A 194 -8.52 -17.41 19.42
C GLN A 194 -8.74 -18.36 18.23
N LEU A 195 -8.34 -17.95 17.02
CA LEU A 195 -8.47 -18.75 15.81
C LEU A 195 -7.46 -19.90 15.81
N LYS A 196 -7.89 -21.10 15.41
CA LYS A 196 -7.06 -22.31 15.50
C LYS A 196 -5.82 -22.20 14.62
N ASN A 197 -5.98 -21.67 13.40
CA ASN A 197 -4.87 -21.49 12.47
C ASN A 197 -4.33 -20.05 12.44
N SER A 198 -4.47 -19.29 13.54
CA SER A 198 -3.79 -17.99 13.64
C SER A 198 -2.28 -18.15 13.67
N LYS A 199 -1.56 -17.13 13.19
CA LYS A 199 -0.10 -17.05 13.26
C LYS A 199 0.41 -17.27 14.69
N GLU A 200 -0.18 -16.57 15.65
CA GLU A 200 0.17 -16.70 17.08
C GLU A 200 0.06 -18.13 17.61
N ASN A 201 -0.96 -18.88 17.19
CA ASN A 201 -1.16 -20.25 17.65
C ASN A 201 -0.17 -21.22 17.00
N LYS A 202 0.13 -21.03 15.71
CA LYS A 202 1.15 -21.82 15.02
C LYS A 202 2.54 -21.57 15.61
N ASP A 203 2.90 -20.32 15.90
CA ASP A 203 4.17 -19.96 16.53
C ASP A 203 4.33 -20.58 17.93
N ARG A 204 3.24 -20.67 18.71
CA ARG A 204 3.25 -21.34 20.02
C ARG A 204 3.42 -22.85 19.91
N ALA A 205 2.88 -23.47 18.87
CA ALA A 205 3.00 -24.92 18.66
C ALA A 205 4.42 -25.32 18.27
N ILE A 206 5.14 -24.49 17.52
CA ILE A 206 6.54 -24.73 17.10
C ILE A 206 7.53 -24.61 18.28
N LYS A 207 7.19 -23.81 19.30
CA LYS A 207 8.04 -23.57 20.49
C LYS A 207 7.88 -24.60 21.62
N LYS A 208 7.00 -25.59 21.48
CA LYS A 208 6.78 -26.68 22.44
C LYS A 208 7.51 -27.94 22.00
#